data_AF-A0A150XKV0-F1
#
_entry.id   AF-A0A150XKV0-F1
#
_cell.length_a   1.000
_cell.length_b   1.000
_cell.length_c   1.000
_cell.angle_alpha   90.00
_cell.angle_beta   90.00
_cell.angle_gamma   90.00
#
_symmetry.space_group_name_H-M   'P 1'
#
loop_
_entity.id
_entity.type
_entity.pdbx_description
1 polymer ?
#
loop_
_entity_poly.entity_id
_entity_poly.type
_entity_poly.pdbx_seq_one_letter_code
_entity_poly.pdbx_strand_id
1 'polypeptide(L)'
;MEALLPDWAPNLHPLIIHFPIVLWAVAVLADLTSLFSGKSWLKHMAVALYTLGALSALAAYFSGEQAIDGVSVPMQGELTAGKHSDWGHYTLYFFGGYTLIRLLFLWRKWDKKKWVAIALFILGTSGLGIVAKTADLGGKLVYKYGVGIKK
;
A
#
# COMPACT_ATOMS: atom_id res chain seq x y z
N MET A 1 -29.83 11.23 0.98
CA MET A 1 -28.82 10.32 1.57
C MET A 1 -27.76 11.22 2.14
N GLU A 2 -27.54 11.20 3.45
CA GLU A 2 -26.38 11.90 4.05
C GLU A 2 -25.13 11.46 3.30
N ALA A 3 -24.27 12.42 2.94
CA ALA A 3 -23.01 12.10 2.31
C ALA A 3 -22.20 11.22 3.28
N LEU A 4 -21.77 10.04 2.83
CA LEU A 4 -20.90 9.15 3.61
C LEU A 4 -19.52 9.78 3.93
N LEU A 5 -19.24 10.95 3.34
CA LEU A 5 -18.02 11.72 3.52
C LEU A 5 -18.33 13.09 4.16
N PRO A 6 -17.42 13.62 4.99
CA PRO A 6 -17.51 14.99 5.47
C PRO A 6 -17.50 16.00 4.32
N ASP A 7 -18.16 17.15 4.49
CA ASP A 7 -18.26 18.21 3.46
C ASP A 7 -16.91 18.78 2.97
N TRP A 8 -15.85 18.58 3.75
CA TRP A 8 -14.48 18.99 3.42
C TRP A 8 -13.69 17.95 2.62
N ALA A 9 -14.16 16.69 2.57
CA ALA A 9 -13.49 15.59 1.90
C ALA A 9 -14.11 15.36 0.51
N PRO A 10 -13.43 15.76 -0.59
CA PRO A 10 -14.02 15.66 -1.93
C PRO A 10 -14.15 14.21 -2.41
N ASN A 11 -13.34 13.29 -1.88
CA ASN A 11 -13.42 11.86 -2.16
C ASN A 11 -12.75 11.04 -1.04
N LEU A 12 -12.96 9.73 -1.08
CA LEU A 12 -12.49 8.80 -0.05
C LEU A 12 -10.98 8.52 -0.13
N HIS A 13 -10.35 8.69 -1.30
CA HIS A 13 -9.02 8.16 -1.59
C HIS A 13 -7.93 8.67 -0.61
N PRO A 14 -7.74 9.99 -0.38
CA PRO A 14 -6.77 10.50 0.59
C PRO A 14 -6.98 10.01 2.04
N LEU A 15 -8.21 9.61 2.40
CA LEU A 15 -8.51 9.11 3.74
C LEU A 15 -7.97 7.69 3.92
N ILE A 16 -8.07 6.85 2.89
CA ILE A 16 -7.77 5.41 3.01
C ILE A 16 -6.37 5.01 2.55
N ILE A 17 -5.62 5.88 1.87
CA ILE A 17 -4.23 5.60 1.44
C ILE A 17 -3.25 5.36 2.60
N HIS A 18 -3.57 5.77 3.82
CA HIS A 18 -2.72 5.54 4.99
C HIS A 18 -2.66 4.06 5.38
N PHE A 19 -3.75 3.30 5.15
CA PHE A 19 -3.82 1.89 5.51
C PHE A 19 -2.78 1.04 4.78
N PRO A 20 -2.68 1.04 3.42
CA PRO A 20 -1.66 0.24 2.75
C PRO A 20 -0.23 0.64 3.15
N ILE A 21 0.04 1.92 3.41
CA ILE A 21 1.36 2.40 3.85
C ILE A 21 1.72 1.83 5.23
N VAL A 22 0.85 2.08 6.22
CA VAL A 22 1.14 1.74 7.62
C VAL A 22 1.09 0.23 7.84
N LEU A 23 0.09 -0.47 7.29
CA LEU A 23 -0.03 -1.92 7.45
C LEU A 23 1.17 -2.65 6.85
N TRP A 24 1.66 -2.20 5.69
CA TRP A 24 2.85 -2.81 5.08
C TRP A 24 4.12 -2.52 5.89
N ALA A 25 4.29 -1.29 6.38
CA ALA A 25 5.41 -0.95 7.26
C ALA A 25 5.42 -1.78 8.55
N VAL A 26 4.27 -1.90 9.22
CA VAL A 26 4.14 -2.71 10.44
C VAL A 26 4.32 -4.20 10.12
N ALA A 27 3.87 -4.68 8.96
CA ALA A 27 4.13 -6.04 8.51
C ALA A 27 5.63 -6.33 8.37
N VAL A 28 6.39 -5.42 7.75
CA VAL A 28 7.85 -5.54 7.60
C VAL A 28 8.55 -5.56 8.97
N LEU A 29 8.12 -4.73 9.91
CA LEU A 29 8.66 -4.75 11.28
C LEU A 29 8.33 -6.06 12.01
N ALA A 30 7.09 -6.53 11.92
CA ALA A 30 6.68 -7.82 12.47
C ALA A 30 7.51 -8.97 11.86
N ASP A 31 7.74 -8.92 10.56
CA ASP A 31 8.52 -9.91 9.83
C ASP A 31 9.99 -9.92 10.27
N LEU A 32 10.60 -8.75 10.39
CA LEU A 32 11.96 -8.59 10.92
C LEU A 32 12.08 -9.18 12.34
N THR A 33 11.14 -8.84 13.23
CA THR A 33 11.14 -9.37 14.61
C THR A 33 10.94 -10.89 14.65
N SER A 34 10.23 -11.46 13.67
CA SER A 34 10.05 -12.91 13.55
C SER A 34 11.37 -13.64 13.25
N LEU A 35 12.31 -13.01 12.54
CA LEU A 35 13.61 -13.60 12.19
C LEU A 35 14.52 -13.85 13.42
N PHE A 36 14.34 -13.08 14.49
CA PHE A 36 15.17 -13.15 15.69
C PHE A 36 14.47 -13.76 16.91
N SER A 37 13.14 -13.68 16.97
CA SER A 37 12.39 -14.11 18.16
C SER A 37 12.14 -15.61 18.27
N GLY A 38 12.17 -16.34 17.15
CA GLY A 38 11.75 -17.75 17.09
C GLY A 38 10.25 -17.97 17.34
N LYS A 39 9.46 -16.89 17.55
CA LYS A 39 8.04 -16.97 17.90
C LYS A 39 7.20 -17.09 16.63
N SER A 40 6.53 -18.22 16.45
CA SER A 40 5.70 -18.50 15.26
C SER A 40 4.55 -17.50 15.08
N TRP A 41 3.98 -16.96 16.16
CA TRP A 41 2.88 -16.00 16.08
C TRP A 41 3.27 -14.69 15.40
N LEU A 42 4.52 -14.21 15.55
CA LEU A 42 5.00 -12.99 14.88
C LEU A 42 5.03 -13.14 13.37
N LYS A 43 5.38 -14.32 12.89
CA LYS A 43 5.31 -14.67 11.46
C LYS A 43 3.86 -14.67 10.95
N HIS A 44 2.93 -15.28 11.70
CA HIS A 44 1.50 -15.27 11.31
C HIS A 44 0.94 -13.84 11.31
N MET A 45 1.32 -13.04 12.31
CA MET A 45 0.97 -11.62 12.38
C MET A 45 1.50 -10.85 11.17
N ALA A 46 2.78 -11.04 10.80
CA ALA A 46 3.34 -10.40 9.61
C ALA A 46 2.56 -10.75 8.34
N VAL A 47 2.25 -12.04 8.13
CA VAL A 47 1.45 -12.47 6.96
C VAL A 47 0.03 -11.88 6.98
N ALA A 48 -0.61 -11.83 8.14
CA ALA A 48 -1.93 -11.19 8.29
C ALA A 48 -1.87 -9.69 7.96
N LEU A 49 -0.85 -8.97 8.45
CA LEU A 49 -0.65 -7.55 8.17
C LEU A 49 -0.35 -7.28 6.69
N TYR A 50 0.49 -8.10 6.03
CA TYR A 50 0.69 -8.02 4.57
C TYR A 50 -0.63 -8.22 3.84
N THR A 51 -1.45 -9.18 4.28
CA THR A 51 -2.77 -9.44 3.68
C THR A 51 -3.69 -8.23 3.81
N LEU A 52 -3.79 -7.63 4.99
CA LEU A 52 -4.59 -6.41 5.20
C LEU A 52 -4.02 -5.22 4.42
N GLY A 53 -2.69 -5.10 4.31
CA GLY A 53 -2.02 -4.10 3.49
C GLY A 53 -2.36 -4.25 2.00
N ALA A 54 -2.39 -5.47 1.47
CA ALA A 54 -2.78 -5.73 0.09
C ALA A 54 -4.27 -5.45 -0.17
N LEU A 55 -5.16 -5.87 0.73
CA LEU A 55 -6.60 -5.58 0.62
C LEU A 55 -6.89 -4.08 0.69
N SER A 56 -6.21 -3.36 1.58
CA SER A 56 -6.34 -1.90 1.65
C SER A 56 -5.71 -1.18 0.45
N ALA A 57 -4.64 -1.71 -0.14
CA ALA A 57 -4.10 -1.21 -1.42
C ALA A 57 -5.11 -1.39 -2.56
N LEU A 58 -5.83 -2.52 -2.59
CA LEU A 58 -6.91 -2.75 -3.56
C LEU A 58 -8.07 -1.76 -3.37
N ALA A 59 -8.47 -1.49 -2.13
CA ALA A 59 -9.47 -0.46 -1.84
C ALA A 59 -8.99 0.94 -2.24
N ALA A 60 -7.73 1.28 -1.93
CA ALA A 60 -7.11 2.54 -2.32
C ALA A 60 -7.06 2.70 -3.84
N TYR A 61 -6.71 1.65 -4.58
CA TYR A 61 -6.73 1.63 -6.04
C TYR A 61 -8.09 2.00 -6.62
N PHE A 62 -9.16 1.28 -6.24
CA PHE A 62 -10.50 1.57 -6.76
C PHE A 62 -11.02 2.96 -6.35
N SER A 63 -10.73 3.39 -5.11
CA SER A 63 -11.07 4.75 -4.70
C SER A 63 -10.31 5.82 -5.48
N GLY A 64 -9.09 5.55 -5.93
CA GLY A 64 -8.28 6.46 -6.75
C GLY A 64 -8.80 6.57 -8.17
N GLU A 65 -9.15 5.44 -8.78
CA GLU A 65 -9.84 5.39 -10.08
C GLU A 65 -11.16 6.16 -10.03
N GLN A 66 -11.94 6.03 -8.95
CA GLN A 66 -13.15 6.85 -8.79
C GLN A 66 -12.84 8.33 -8.56
N ALA A 67 -11.76 8.64 -7.85
CA ALA A 67 -11.42 10.01 -7.47
C ALA A 67 -10.99 10.86 -8.68
N ILE A 68 -10.32 10.28 -9.68
CA ILE A 68 -9.77 11.04 -10.81
C ILE A 68 -10.87 11.72 -11.64
N ASP A 69 -12.03 11.07 -11.78
CA ASP A 69 -13.19 11.62 -12.50
C ASP A 69 -13.85 12.80 -11.74
N GLY A 70 -13.62 12.89 -10.42
CA GLY A 70 -14.21 13.90 -9.55
C GLY A 70 -13.30 15.09 -9.25
N VAL A 71 -12.07 15.13 -9.77
CA VAL A 71 -11.10 16.19 -9.49
C VAL A 71 -10.57 16.82 -10.77
N SER A 72 -10.30 18.13 -10.73
CA SER A 72 -9.59 18.81 -11.81
C SER A 72 -8.08 18.71 -11.58
N VAL A 73 -7.37 18.14 -12.55
CA VAL A 73 -5.91 18.10 -12.56
C VAL A 73 -5.39 19.23 -13.46
N PRO A 74 -4.56 20.16 -12.94
CA PRO A 74 -3.95 21.18 -13.80
C PRO A 74 -2.99 20.53 -14.81
N MET A 75 -2.83 21.13 -15.99
CA MET A 75 -1.93 20.65 -17.06
C MET A 75 -0.51 20.29 -16.56
N GLN A 76 0.05 21.11 -15.66
CA GLN A 76 1.37 20.89 -15.04
C GLN A 76 1.44 19.67 -14.10
N GLY A 77 0.30 19.15 -13.67
CA GLY A 77 0.12 18.01 -12.78
C GLY A 77 -0.20 16.70 -13.49
N GLU A 78 -0.71 16.74 -14.74
CA GLU A 78 -1.14 15.57 -15.52
C GLU A 78 -0.09 14.44 -15.57
N LEU A 79 1.17 14.78 -15.90
CA LEU A 79 2.25 13.79 -15.93
C LEU A 79 2.51 13.17 -14.55
N THR A 80 2.32 13.94 -13.47
CA THR A 80 2.46 13.43 -12.10
C THR A 80 1.27 12.52 -11.75
N ALA A 81 0.07 12.83 -12.23
CA ALA A 81 -1.13 12.03 -12.02
C ALA A 81 -1.02 10.67 -12.71
N GLY A 82 -0.59 10.65 -13.99
CA GLY A 82 -0.31 9.41 -14.70
C GLY A 82 0.73 8.56 -13.99
N LYS A 83 1.87 9.15 -13.59
CA LYS A 83 2.91 8.43 -12.81
C LYS A 83 2.39 7.93 -11.47
N HIS A 84 1.56 8.69 -10.77
CA HIS A 84 0.97 8.25 -9.51
C HIS A 84 0.09 7.03 -9.72
N SER A 85 -0.74 7.03 -10.78
CA SER A 85 -1.56 5.87 -11.16
C SER A 85 -0.69 4.65 -11.51
N ASP A 86 0.36 4.81 -12.32
CA ASP A 86 1.29 3.72 -12.66
C ASP A 86 1.92 3.09 -11.40
N TRP A 87 2.43 3.92 -10.49
CA TRP A 87 3.02 3.45 -9.23
C TRP A 87 1.97 2.86 -8.28
N GLY A 88 0.73 3.33 -8.33
CA GLY A 88 -0.42 2.72 -7.67
C GLY A 88 -0.67 1.29 -8.15
N HIS A 89 -0.66 1.05 -9.46
CA HIS A 89 -0.74 -0.28 -10.04
C HIS A 89 0.44 -1.15 -9.60
N TYR A 90 1.68 -0.63 -9.65
CA TYR A 90 2.86 -1.37 -9.20
C TYR A 90 2.78 -1.75 -7.72
N THR A 91 2.26 -0.85 -6.88
CA THR A 91 2.01 -1.12 -5.45
C THR A 91 1.00 -2.24 -5.30
N LEU A 92 -0.13 -2.17 -6.00
CA LEU A 92 -1.19 -3.18 -5.95
C LEU A 92 -0.68 -4.56 -6.38
N TYR A 93 -0.02 -4.65 -7.53
CA TYR A 93 0.50 -5.91 -8.06
C TYR A 93 1.58 -6.49 -7.15
N PHE A 94 2.50 -5.66 -6.66
CA PHE A 94 3.52 -6.10 -5.73
C PHE A 94 2.92 -6.59 -4.42
N PHE A 95 2.01 -5.82 -3.82
CA PHE A 95 1.40 -6.16 -2.53
C PHE A 95 0.59 -7.43 -2.63
N GLY A 96 -0.23 -7.56 -3.69
CA GLY A 96 -1.00 -8.77 -3.97
C GLY A 96 -0.11 -9.97 -4.22
N GLY A 97 0.84 -9.87 -5.14
CA GLY A 97 1.75 -10.97 -5.49
C GLY A 97 2.60 -11.43 -4.30
N TYR A 98 3.18 -10.49 -3.55
CA TYR A 98 3.95 -10.79 -2.35
C TYR A 98 3.09 -11.49 -1.28
N THR A 99 1.88 -10.99 -1.02
CA THR A 99 0.95 -11.60 -0.06
C THR A 99 0.59 -13.02 -0.47
N LEU A 100 0.31 -13.28 -1.74
CA LEU A 100 0.02 -14.63 -2.24
C LEU A 100 1.21 -15.58 -2.04
N ILE A 101 2.43 -15.12 -2.32
CA ILE A 101 3.66 -15.88 -2.04
C ILE A 101 3.77 -16.18 -0.55
N ARG A 102 3.55 -15.20 0.33
CA ARG A 102 3.63 -15.38 1.79
C ARG A 102 2.60 -16.37 2.32
N LEU A 103 1.35 -16.29 1.85
CA LEU A 103 0.30 -17.23 2.20
C LEU A 103 0.63 -18.65 1.73
N LEU A 104 1.13 -18.81 0.50
CA LEU A 104 1.56 -20.10 -0.04
C LEU A 104 2.71 -20.71 0.78
N PHE A 105 3.73 -19.91 1.11
CA PHE A 105 4.88 -20.36 1.90
C PHE A 105 4.48 -20.75 3.32
N LEU A 106 3.56 -20.00 3.93
CA LEU A 106 3.00 -20.33 5.24
C LEU A 106 2.22 -21.65 5.18
N TRP A 107 1.33 -21.81 4.20
CA TRP A 107 0.51 -23.02 4.02
C TRP A 107 1.35 -24.27 3.75
N ARG A 108 2.33 -24.17 2.84
CA ARG A 108 3.24 -25.27 2.49
C ARG A 108 4.39 -25.47 3.47
N LYS A 109 4.55 -24.58 4.46
CA LYS A 109 5.65 -24.56 5.44
C LYS A 109 7.04 -24.57 4.76
N TRP A 110 7.19 -23.80 3.68
CA TRP A 110 8.43 -23.74 2.87
C TRP A 110 9.49 -22.77 3.39
N ASP A 111 9.11 -21.89 4.29
CA ASP A 111 9.96 -20.89 4.94
C ASP A 111 10.64 -21.38 6.23
N LYS A 112 10.77 -22.71 6.41
CA LYS A 112 11.51 -23.29 7.54
C LYS A 112 13.01 -22.97 7.49
N LYS A 113 13.55 -22.73 6.30
CA LYS A 113 14.97 -22.42 6.11
C LYS A 113 15.19 -20.93 6.36
N LYS A 114 16.14 -20.57 7.24
CA LYS A 114 16.42 -19.18 7.62
C LYS A 114 16.73 -18.26 6.42
N TRP A 115 17.45 -18.77 5.42
CA TRP A 115 17.77 -17.99 4.21
C TRP A 115 16.51 -17.66 3.38
N VAL A 116 15.50 -18.54 3.36
CA VAL A 116 14.22 -18.28 2.69
C VAL A 116 13.47 -17.16 3.42
N ALA A 117 13.42 -17.21 4.75
CA ALA A 117 12.79 -16.17 5.55
C ALA A 117 13.47 -14.81 5.36
N ILE A 118 14.81 -14.77 5.30
CA ILE A 118 15.58 -13.55 5.00
C ILE A 118 15.27 -13.03 3.59
N ALA A 119 15.24 -13.90 2.58
CA ALA A 119 14.91 -13.50 1.21
C ALA A 119 13.48 -12.92 1.11
N LEU A 120 12.51 -13.55 1.77
CA LEU A 120 11.13 -13.03 1.85
C LEU A 120 11.06 -11.69 2.57
N PHE A 121 11.83 -11.51 3.65
CA PHE A 121 11.90 -10.24 4.37
C PHE A 121 12.48 -9.11 3.49
N ILE A 122 13.60 -9.37 2.81
CA ILE A 122 14.22 -8.38 1.90
C ILE A 122 13.25 -7.99 0.80
N LEU A 123 12.58 -8.98 0.21
CA LEU A 123 11.54 -8.73 -0.80
C LEU A 123 10.38 -7.92 -0.20
N GLY A 124 9.85 -8.29 0.96
CA GLY A 124 8.75 -7.53 1.59
C GLY A 124 9.12 -6.07 1.87
N THR A 125 10.36 -5.84 2.28
CA THR A 125 10.92 -4.51 2.55
C THR A 125 10.99 -3.65 1.29
N SER A 126 11.28 -4.21 0.11
CA SER A 126 11.30 -3.42 -1.13
C SER A 126 9.93 -2.84 -1.49
N GLY A 127 8.84 -3.47 -1.02
CA GLY A 127 7.48 -2.93 -1.11
C GLY A 127 7.31 -1.56 -0.45
N LEU A 128 8.10 -1.25 0.59
CA LEU A 128 8.11 0.09 1.20
C LEU A 128 8.61 1.16 0.24
N GLY A 129 9.62 0.85 -0.58
CA GLY A 129 10.12 1.77 -1.60
C GLY A 129 9.06 2.03 -2.68
N ILE A 130 8.32 1.00 -3.08
CA ILE A 130 7.26 1.12 -4.08
C ILE A 130 6.13 2.00 -3.57
N VAL A 131 5.58 1.70 -2.40
CA VAL A 131 4.47 2.49 -1.83
C VAL A 131 4.91 3.91 -1.44
N ALA A 132 6.15 4.09 -0.99
CA ALA A 132 6.70 5.43 -0.72
C ALA A 132 6.75 6.28 -1.98
N LYS A 133 7.10 5.68 -3.14
CA LYS A 133 7.10 6.42 -4.40
C LYS A 133 5.69 6.78 -4.86
N THR A 134 4.72 5.87 -4.69
CA THR A 134 3.30 6.15 -4.91
C THR A 134 2.83 7.33 -4.04
N ALA A 135 3.18 7.31 -2.75
CA ALA A 135 2.82 8.35 -1.79
C ALA A 135 3.48 9.70 -2.09
N ASP A 136 4.75 9.72 -2.51
CA ASP A 136 5.48 10.94 -2.95
C ASP A 136 4.74 11.64 -4.11
N LEU A 137 4.38 10.87 -5.13
CA LEU A 137 3.66 11.40 -6.29
C LEU A 137 2.26 11.89 -5.91
N GLY A 138 1.53 11.14 -5.08
CA GLY A 138 0.21 11.54 -4.58
C GLY A 138 0.26 12.80 -3.73
N GLY A 139 1.23 12.90 -2.82
CA GLY A 139 1.49 14.12 -2.04
C GLY A 139 1.82 15.30 -2.93
N LYS A 140 2.62 15.11 -3.99
CA LYS A 140 2.92 16.17 -4.95
C LYS A 140 1.67 16.67 -5.69
N LEU A 141 0.72 15.80 -6.03
CA LEU A 141 -0.57 16.21 -6.62
C LEU A 141 -1.33 17.15 -5.71
N VAL A 142 -1.44 16.82 -4.43
CA VAL A 142 -2.18 17.62 -3.45
C VAL A 142 -1.41 18.91 -3.11
N TYR A 143 -0.18 18.79 -2.63
CA TYR A 143 0.56 19.91 -2.03
C TYR A 143 1.20 20.85 -3.05
N LYS A 144 1.61 20.36 -4.22
CA LYS A 144 2.23 21.21 -5.26
C LYS A 144 1.22 21.68 -6.29
N TYR A 145 0.32 20.80 -6.73
CA TYR A 145 -0.58 21.08 -7.84
C TYR A 145 -2.02 21.41 -7.38
N GLY A 146 -2.35 21.24 -6.10
CA GLY A 146 -3.67 21.56 -5.58
C GLY A 146 -4.78 20.66 -6.11
N VAL A 147 -4.47 19.40 -6.43
CA VAL A 147 -5.47 18.41 -6.84
C VAL A 147 -6.26 17.96 -5.61
N GLY A 148 -7.59 17.94 -5.71
CA GLY A 148 -8.46 17.46 -4.63
C GLY A 148 -8.51 18.37 -3.40
N ILE A 149 -8.17 19.66 -3.53
CA ILE A 149 -8.42 20.67 -2.51
C ILE A 149 -9.51 21.64 -2.96
N LYS A 150 -10.40 22.01 -2.04
CA LYS A 150 -11.38 23.08 -2.26
C LYS A 150 -10.62 24.42 -2.23
N LYS A 151 -10.73 25.20 -3.30
CA LYS A 151 -10.27 26.60 -3.31
C LYS A 151 -11.30 27.51 -2.65
#